data_AF-A0AAD9J8D2-F1
#
_entry.id   AF-A0AAD9J8D2-F1
#
_cell.length_a   1.000
_cell.length_b   1.000
_cell.length_c   1.000
_cell.angle_alpha   90.00
_cell.angle_beta   90.00
_cell.angle_gamma   90.00
#
_symmetry.space_group_name_H-M   'P 1'
#
loop_
_entity.id
_entity.type
_entity.pdbx_description
1 polymer ?
#
loop_
_entity_poly.entity_id
_entity_poly.type
_entity_poly.pdbx_seq_one_letter_code
_entity_poly.pdbx_strand_id
1 'polypeptide(L)' 'MKAMKRPYSAKKKDILHFTQNYLWADGILIVRLIQMNASDIVASEVTVALFEHYQQKSNQSFEENRMYDNDTIVT' A
#
# COMPACT_ATOMS: atom_id res chain seq x y z
N MET A 1 -32.56 -3.00 -9.10
CA MET A 1 -31.14 -2.85 -9.50
C MET A 1 -30.33 -2.45 -8.27
N LYS A 2 -29.49 -3.33 -7.73
CA LYS A 2 -28.68 -3.05 -6.53
C LYS A 2 -27.43 -2.28 -6.98
N ALA A 3 -27.36 -0.98 -6.69
CA ALA A 3 -26.17 -0.20 -6.96
C ALA A 3 -25.01 -0.78 -6.14
N MET A 4 -24.03 -1.38 -6.82
CA MET A 4 -22.76 -1.77 -6.23
C MET A 4 -22.02 -0.48 -5.87
N LYS A 5 -22.15 -0.05 -4.61
CA LYS A 5 -21.31 1.00 -4.06
C LYS A 5 -19.87 0.51 -4.12
N ARG A 6 -19.11 0.94 -5.14
CA ARG A 6 -17.67 0.69 -5.20
C ARG A 6 -17.07 1.23 -3.90
N PRO A 7 -16.18 0.48 -3.22
CA PRO A 7 -15.73 0.79 -1.87
C PRO A 7 -14.75 1.97 -1.91
N TYR A 8 -15.27 3.18 -2.06
CA TYR A 8 -14.48 4.41 -2.00
C TYR A 8 -13.77 4.56 -0.64
N SER A 9 -14.30 3.93 0.41
CA SER A 9 -13.70 3.93 1.76
C SER A 9 -12.46 3.03 1.89
N ALA A 10 -12.39 1.90 1.18
CA ALA A 10 -11.25 0.99 1.24
C ALA A 10 -10.00 1.70 0.69
N LYS A 11 -10.12 2.36 -0.46
CA LYS A 11 -9.02 3.13 -1.07
C LYS A 11 -8.44 4.20 -0.15
N LYS A 12 -9.28 4.92 0.61
CA LYS A 12 -8.79 5.96 1.53
C LYS A 12 -8.01 5.36 2.70
N LYS A 13 -8.46 4.21 3.22
CA LYS A 13 -7.75 3.48 4.29
C LYS A 13 -6.40 2.97 3.80
N ASP A 14 -6.33 2.47 2.58
CA ASP A 14 -5.09 1.95 1.99
C ASP A 14 -4.06 3.06 1.75
N ILE A 15 -4.51 4.24 1.30
CA ILE A 15 -3.64 5.42 1.14
C ILE A 15 -3.15 5.91 2.51
N LEU A 16 -4.02 5.95 3.52
CA LEU A 16 -3.62 6.36 4.86
C LEU A 16 -2.60 5.39 5.45
N HIS A 17 -2.82 4.08 5.31
CA HIS A 17 -1.89 3.06 5.77
C HIS A 17 -0.57 3.11 5.00
N PHE A 18 -0.61 3.30 3.68
CA PHE A 18 0.57 3.49 2.86
C PHE A 18 1.40 4.70 3.33
N THR A 19 0.77 5.85 3.55
CA THR A 19 1.47 7.08 3.94
C THR A 19 1.94 7.06 5.40
N GLN A 20 1.12 6.56 6.33
CA GLN A 20 1.40 6.63 7.76
C GLN A 20 2.14 5.42 8.32
N ASN A 21 1.97 4.24 7.74
CA ASN A 21 2.50 2.98 8.29
C ASN A 21 3.54 2.31 7.40
N TYR A 22 3.52 2.55 6.09
CA TYR A 22 4.50 1.99 5.15
C TYR A 22 5.62 2.99 4.83
N LEU A 23 5.28 4.20 4.40
CA LEU A 23 6.28 5.24 4.09
C LEU A 23 6.81 5.94 5.34
N TRP A 24 5.96 6.15 6.34
CA TRP A 24 6.26 6.98 7.53
C TRP A 24 6.66 8.41 7.15
N ALA A 25 6.97 9.24 8.15
CA ALA A 25 7.39 10.62 7.94
C ALA A 25 8.65 10.73 7.07
N ASP A 26 9.59 9.81 7.23
CA ASP A 26 10.87 9.81 6.50
C ASP A 26 10.71 9.46 5.03
N GLY A 27 9.87 8.48 4.69
CA GLY A 27 9.58 8.17 3.28
C GLY A 27 8.88 9.33 2.57
N ILE A 28 7.98 10.03 3.27
CA ILE A 28 7.35 11.26 2.74
C ILE A 28 8.39 12.38 2.55
N LEU A 29 9.35 12.52 3.46
CA LEU A 29 10.44 13.47 3.33
C LEU A 29 11.31 13.17 2.10
N ILE A 30 11.67 11.90 1.88
CA ILE A 30 12.46 11.48 0.72
C ILE A 30 11.73 11.76 -0.59
N VAL A 31 10.43 11.45 -0.68
CA VAL A 31 9.62 11.75 -1.88
C VAL A 31 9.59 13.26 -2.17
N ARG A 32 9.49 14.10 -1.13
CA ARG A 32 9.56 15.57 -1.27
C ARG A 32 10.94 16.04 -1.71
N LEU A 33 12.02 15.45 -1.19
CA LEU A 33 13.38 15.77 -1.62
C LEU A 33 13.61 15.39 -3.08
N ILE A 34 13.08 14.25 -3.53
CA ILE A 34 13.12 13.85 -4.95
C ILE A 34 12.37 14.88 -5.80
N GLN A 35 11.16 15.27 -5.38
CA GLN A 35 10.37 16.28 -6.07
C GLN A 35 11.13 17.63 -6.19
N MET A 36 11.81 18.06 -5.13
CA MET A 36 12.56 19.31 -5.11
C MET A 36 13.80 19.32 -6.01
N ASN A 37 14.45 18.16 -6.20
CA ASN A 37 15.71 18.06 -6.95
C ASN A 37 15.54 17.53 -8.38
N ALA A 38 14.40 16.91 -8.68
CA ALA A 38 14.08 16.37 -10.00
C ALA A 38 12.86 17.11 -10.57
N SER A 39 11.78 16.36 -10.87
CA SER A 39 10.53 16.91 -11.34
C SER A 39 9.35 16.18 -10.71
N ASP A 40 8.17 16.80 -10.78
CA ASP A 40 6.91 16.18 -10.35
C ASP A 40 6.64 14.85 -11.05
N ILE A 41 7.08 14.69 -12.31
CA ILE A 41 6.93 13.45 -13.07
C ILE A 41 7.73 12.33 -12.40
N VAL A 42 9.01 12.57 -12.09
CA VAL A 42 9.88 11.56 -11.46
C VAL A 42 9.37 11.21 -10.06
N ALA A 43 8.97 12.20 -9.27
CA ALA A 43 8.41 11.96 -7.94
C ALA A 43 7.11 11.14 -7.98
N SER A 44 6.28 11.36 -9.01
CA SER A 44 5.06 10.59 -9.24
C SER A 44 5.37 9.14 -9.59
N GLU A 45 6.29 8.88 -10.50
CA GLU A 45 6.70 7.51 -10.89
C GLU A 45 7.23 6.73 -9.69
N VAL A 46 8.09 7.34 -8.87
CA VAL A 46 8.60 6.73 -7.63
C VAL A 46 7.46 6.43 -6.66
N THR A 47 6.51 7.35 -6.48
CA THR A 47 5.36 7.17 -5.58
C THR A 47 4.47 6.02 -6.03
N VAL A 48 4.22 5.89 -7.34
CA VAL A 48 3.44 4.79 -7.91
C VAL A 48 4.14 3.46 -7.68
N ALA A 49 5.44 3.36 -7.98
CA ALA A 49 6.22 2.14 -7.76
C ALA A 49 6.23 1.71 -6.28
N LEU A 50 6.36 2.67 -5.35
CA LEU A 50 6.28 2.40 -3.91
C LEU A 50 4.91 1.87 -3.49
N PHE A 51 3.83 2.41 -4.05
CA PHE A 51 2.47 1.96 -3.76
C PHE A 51 2.19 0.57 -4.34
N GLU A 52 2.65 0.28 -5.54
CA GLU A 52 2.55 -1.05 -6.15
C GLU A 52 3.29 -2.10 -5.31
N HIS A 53 4.52 -1.79 -4.88
CA HIS A 53 5.28 -2.66 -3.98
C HIS A 53 4.58 -2.87 -2.63
N TYR A 54 3.99 -1.81 -2.06
CA TYR A 54 3.17 -1.92 -0.85
C TYR A 54 1.99 -2.90 -1.04
N GLN A 55 1.30 -2.84 -2.17
CA GLN A 55 0.18 -3.75 -2.47
C GLN A 55 0.64 -5.19 -2.70
N GLN A 56 1.81 -5.40 -3.29
CA GLN A 56 2.39 -6.74 -3.43
C GLN A 56 2.74 -7.35 -2.07
N LYS A 57 3.35 -6.55 -1.19
CA LYS A 57 3.67 -6.98 0.18
C LYS A 57 2.41 -7.29 0.99
N SER A 58 1.35 -6.48 0.87
CA SER A 58 0.09 -6.78 1.55
C SER A 58 -0.47 -8.12 1.06
N ASN A 59 -0.45 -8.39 -0.26
CA ASN A 59 -0.95 -9.64 -0.81
C ASN A 59 -0.13 -10.86 -0.37
N GLN A 60 1.20 -10.76 -0.29
CA GLN A 60 2.05 -11.83 0.25
C GLN A 60 1.71 -12.14 1.72
N SER A 61 1.55 -11.12 2.56
CA SER A 61 1.18 -11.32 3.97
C SER A 61 -0.22 -11.92 4.16
N PHE A 62 -1.14 -11.73 3.20
CA PHE A 62 -2.45 -12.40 3.20
C PHE A 62 -2.34 -13.89 2.82
N GLU A 63 -1.48 -14.24 1.86
CA GLU A 63 -1.28 -15.64 1.44
C GLU A 63 -0.54 -16.45 2.51
N GLU A 64 0.50 -15.88 3.13
CA GLU A 64 1.23 -16.53 4.23
C GLU A 64 0.32 -16.81 5.44
N ASN A 65 -0.50 -15.83 5.86
CA ASN A 65 -1.45 -16.04 6.96
C ASN A 65 -2.50 -17.12 6.66
N ARG A 66 -2.96 -17.24 5.40
CA ARG A 66 -3.87 -18.32 5.01
C ARG A 66 -3.19 -19.69 5.04
N MET A 67 -1.90 -19.78 4.72
CA MET A 67 -1.17 -21.03 4.76
C MET A 67 -1.06 -21.57 6.21
N TYR A 68 -0.75 -20.71 7.18
CA TYR A 68 -0.68 -21.12 8.61
C TYR A 68 -2.05 -21.49 9.22
N ASP A 69 -3.13 -20.85 8.78
CA ASP A 69 -4.49 -21.13 9.30
C ASP A 69 -5.01 -22.50 8.83
N ASN A 70 -4.58 -22.98 7.66
CA ASN A 70 -4.97 -24.29 7.13
C ASN A 70 -4.18 -25.48 7.73
N ASP A 71 -3.03 -25.23 8.35
CA ASP A 71 -2.19 -26.27 8.98
C ASP A 71 -2.54 -26.50 10.46
N THR A 72 -3.40 -25.66 11.06
CA THR A 72 -3.91 -25.85 12.43
C THR A 72 -5.13 -26.78 12.42
N ILE A 73 -4.98 -28.01 11.92
CA ILE A 73 -5.97 -29.06 12.18
C ILE A 73 -5.74 -29.55 13.61
N VAL A 74 -6.69 -29.18 14.48
CA VAL A 74 -6.83 -29.63 15.88
C VAL A 74 -6.54 -31.13 15.96
N THR A 75 -5.42 -31.47 16.61
CA THR A 75 -5.12 -32.85 17.06
C THR A 75 -5.68 -33.03 18.46
#